data_AF-A0A9I9DAC5-F1
#
_entry.id   AF-A0A9I9DAC5-F1
#
_cell.length_a   1.000
_cell.length_b   1.000
_cell.length_c   1.000
_cell.angle_alpha   90.00
_cell.angle_beta   90.00
_cell.angle_gamma   90.00
#
_symmetry.space_group_name_H-M   'P 1'
#
loop_
_entity.id
_entity.type
_entity.pdbx_description
1 polymer ?
#
loop_
_entity_poly.entity_id
_entity_poly.type
_entity_poly.pdbx_seq_one_letter_code
_entity_poly.pdbx_strand_id
1 'polypeptide(L)'
;MAMNRYKQKIVGGEESWIKGVVVIVHDSGKSGPAKSVSLQFYSATELDHNSGKGKLSKKGKLEEWKRKKKSDGRTIIGSYKIKLKVEKGFGIPGAFLITNQYNHKFFLREAFFQTPNHSQIIHFDCNSWVYPINLTNDSHYLFFSNTSYIPSKTPSPLMELRKMELAKLRGDGRRETMEERERIYEYDYYNNDCIGNSQEQSTPIIGGSSSLPYPRRLRTLHPSNLDSSSEKMDIEKYIPADERMSHNKVKELASNSVEAALQFLIPTIKALNYQPNTTDHFKSFVELHCFFWAQKPSNLAKADIWTKLEVQKFLPQKLFQQILSQKHPFLYPLPQFLTENEHAWMDDDEFARQMLAGTNPVRITCLHNFPPESKTKVVSTIKASDIEHSLDGLTLQQAIVERRIFTLDHHDYLMPLLNRINSGDVFAYASRTLLFLRSDSTLKPLAIELSLPYSEAEGEEISWVYLPAAEGLEAALWQLAKAHVAANDSVYHQLISHW
;
A
#
# COMPACT_ATOMS: atom_id res chain seq x y z
N MET A 1 26.93 -37.53 -8.50
CA MET A 1 28.07 -38.46 -8.67
C MET A 1 29.34 -37.73 -9.15
N ALA A 2 29.86 -36.78 -8.37
CA ALA A 2 31.13 -36.08 -8.69
C ALA A 2 31.95 -35.82 -7.41
N MET A 3 31.73 -36.65 -6.38
CA MET A 3 32.08 -36.32 -4.99
C MET A 3 33.15 -37.25 -4.39
N ASN A 4 33.69 -38.22 -5.15
CA ASN A 4 34.53 -39.30 -4.59
C ASN A 4 35.97 -39.39 -5.13
N ARG A 5 36.55 -38.33 -5.72
CA ARG A 5 37.98 -38.34 -6.09
C ARG A 5 38.68 -37.04 -5.72
N TYR A 6 38.76 -36.73 -4.43
CA TYR A 6 39.68 -35.71 -3.90
C TYR A 6 40.04 -36.04 -2.44
N LYS A 7 40.73 -37.17 -2.24
CA LYS A 7 41.43 -37.49 -0.98
C LYS A 7 42.76 -38.17 -1.32
N GLN A 8 43.85 -37.40 -1.31
CA GLN A 8 45.15 -37.74 -0.71
C GLN A 8 46.28 -36.79 -1.19
N LYS A 9 46.80 -35.99 -0.25
CA LYS A 9 48.22 -35.71 0.08
C LYS A 9 48.32 -34.32 0.74
N ILE A 10 48.61 -34.30 2.03
CA ILE A 10 49.04 -33.10 2.77
C ILE A 10 50.28 -33.49 3.57
N VAL A 11 51.44 -33.00 3.15
CA VAL A 11 52.49 -32.46 4.04
C VAL A 11 53.15 -31.33 3.23
N GLY A 12 53.00 -30.09 3.71
CA GLY A 12 53.65 -28.91 3.13
C GLY A 12 52.73 -27.69 3.02
N GLY A 13 52.76 -26.81 4.04
CA GLY A 13 52.21 -25.44 4.02
C GLY A 13 50.70 -25.30 3.79
N GLU A 14 49.88 -25.56 4.81
CA GLU A 14 48.41 -25.48 4.70
C GLU A 14 47.89 -24.04 4.57
N GLU A 15 47.58 -23.65 3.33
CA GLU A 15 46.86 -22.42 3.01
C GLU A 15 45.36 -22.53 3.39
N SER A 16 44.82 -21.52 4.09
CA SER A 16 43.39 -21.45 4.40
C SER A 16 42.61 -20.77 3.27
N TRP A 17 41.54 -21.41 2.77
CA TRP A 17 40.75 -20.95 1.62
C TRP A 17 39.26 -20.83 1.95
N ILE A 18 38.66 -19.67 1.69
CA ILE A 18 37.20 -19.52 1.62
C ILE A 18 36.75 -19.91 0.20
N LYS A 19 35.81 -20.84 0.10
CA LYS A 19 35.21 -21.27 -1.18
C LYS A 19 33.72 -21.05 -1.12
N GLY A 20 33.12 -20.58 -2.21
CA GLY A 20 31.67 -20.39 -2.23
C GLY A 20 31.07 -20.17 -3.58
N VAL A 21 29.75 -19.98 -3.56
CA VAL A 21 28.91 -19.70 -4.70
C VAL A 21 28.04 -18.49 -4.38
N VAL A 22 27.99 -17.54 -5.31
CA VAL A 22 27.13 -16.36 -5.27
C VAL A 22 26.09 -16.49 -6.37
N VAL A 23 24.84 -16.19 -6.05
CA VAL A 23 23.74 -16.20 -7.02
C VAL A 23 23.32 -14.79 -7.35
N ILE A 24 23.47 -14.42 -8.62
CA ILE A 24 23.19 -13.09 -9.14
C ILE A 24 22.12 -13.21 -10.23
N VAL A 25 21.14 -12.31 -10.18
CA VAL A 25 20.14 -12.13 -11.23
C VAL A 25 20.48 -10.86 -12.01
N HIS A 26 20.59 -10.98 -13.34
CA HIS A 26 20.83 -9.84 -14.21
C HIS A 26 20.05 -9.98 -15.52
N ASP A 27 20.01 -8.91 -16.30
CA ASP A 27 19.34 -8.88 -17.60
C ASP A 27 20.02 -9.83 -18.60
N SER A 28 19.20 -10.57 -19.36
CA SER A 28 19.64 -11.49 -20.40
C SER A 28 20.34 -10.83 -21.59
N GLY A 29 20.10 -9.54 -21.84
CA GLY A 29 20.78 -8.76 -22.88
C GLY A 29 22.20 -8.32 -22.51
N LYS A 30 22.65 -8.62 -21.29
CA LYS A 30 23.93 -8.14 -20.74
C LYS A 30 24.88 -9.31 -20.44
N SER A 31 26.18 -9.07 -20.58
CA SER A 31 27.21 -10.03 -20.15
C SER A 31 27.14 -10.29 -18.63
N GLY A 32 27.62 -11.44 -18.18
CA GLY A 32 27.64 -11.76 -16.75
C GLY A 32 28.66 -10.90 -15.99
N PRO A 33 28.38 -10.46 -14.75
CA PRO A 33 29.30 -9.64 -13.95
C PRO A 33 30.68 -10.25 -13.67
N ALA A 34 30.77 -11.59 -13.58
CA ALA A 34 32.01 -12.38 -13.46
C ALA A 34 33.20 -11.67 -12.77
N LYS A 35 34.35 -11.56 -13.42
CA LYS A 35 35.59 -11.00 -12.87
C LYS A 35 35.53 -9.50 -12.57
N SER A 36 34.46 -8.81 -12.98
CA SER A 36 34.20 -7.39 -12.67
C SER A 36 33.54 -7.21 -11.30
N VAL A 37 33.24 -8.29 -10.58
CA VAL A 37 32.75 -8.24 -9.21
C VAL A 37 33.77 -8.84 -8.27
N SER A 38 34.01 -8.16 -7.15
CA SER A 38 34.93 -8.61 -6.11
C SER A 38 34.27 -8.62 -4.73
N LEU A 39 34.68 -9.59 -3.91
CA LEU A 39 34.26 -9.75 -2.53
C LEU A 39 35.43 -9.58 -1.56
N GLN A 40 35.14 -9.02 -0.38
CA GLN A 40 36.02 -9.08 0.79
C GLN A 40 35.19 -9.54 1.99
N PHE A 41 35.76 -10.35 2.87
CA PHE A 41 35.07 -10.91 4.02
C PHE A 41 35.54 -10.26 5.30
N TYR A 42 34.62 -10.05 6.23
CA TYR A 42 34.89 -9.71 7.62
C TYR A 42 34.67 -10.94 8.49
N SER A 43 35.62 -11.20 9.37
CA SER A 43 35.49 -12.25 10.39
C SER A 43 34.45 -11.88 11.45
N ALA A 44 33.62 -12.86 11.84
CA ALA A 44 32.71 -12.79 12.98
C ALA A 44 33.40 -13.10 14.31
N THR A 45 34.51 -13.84 14.28
CA THR A 45 35.16 -14.38 15.48
C THR A 45 36.48 -13.71 15.81
N GLU A 46 37.15 -13.15 14.80
CA GLU A 46 38.47 -12.56 14.95
C GLU A 46 38.41 -11.05 14.81
N LEU A 47 38.70 -10.33 15.90
CA LEU A 47 38.75 -8.87 15.93
C LEU A 47 40.10 -8.38 15.41
N ASP A 48 40.08 -7.31 14.61
CA ASP A 48 41.23 -6.46 14.35
C ASP A 48 41.17 -5.26 15.31
N HIS A 49 42.10 -5.22 16.27
CA HIS A 49 42.14 -4.19 17.31
C HIS A 49 42.42 -2.79 16.77
N ASN A 50 43.03 -2.67 15.58
CA ASN A 50 43.31 -1.37 14.98
C ASN A 50 42.05 -0.72 14.39
N SER A 51 41.19 -1.53 13.75
CA SER A 51 39.97 -1.04 13.10
C SER A 51 38.71 -1.15 13.96
N GLY A 52 38.75 -1.94 15.04
CA GLY A 52 37.58 -2.25 15.87
C GLY A 52 36.54 -3.13 15.16
N LYS A 53 36.90 -3.71 14.01
CA LYS A 53 36.04 -4.55 13.15
C LYS A 53 36.66 -5.94 13.05
N GLY A 54 35.93 -6.89 12.47
CA GLY A 54 36.50 -8.18 12.14
C GLY A 54 37.70 -8.09 11.22
N LYS A 55 38.62 -9.04 11.31
CA LYS A 55 39.73 -9.15 10.35
C LYS A 55 39.18 -9.14 8.92
N LEU A 56 39.72 -8.27 8.07
CA LEU A 56 39.29 -8.08 6.69
C LEU A 56 40.16 -8.91 5.75
N SER A 57 39.53 -9.67 4.85
CA SER A 57 40.26 -10.44 3.84
C SER A 57 40.75 -9.56 2.69
N LYS A 58 41.70 -10.10 1.91
CA LYS A 58 42.02 -9.59 0.57
C LYS A 58 40.81 -9.69 -0.36
N LYS A 59 40.81 -8.90 -1.44
CA LYS A 59 39.78 -8.95 -2.51
C LYS A 59 39.87 -10.26 -3.28
N GLY A 60 38.74 -10.94 -3.43
CA GLY A 60 38.58 -12.10 -4.32
C GLY A 60 37.60 -11.79 -5.44
N LYS A 61 37.91 -12.19 -6.67
CA LYS A 61 37.04 -11.98 -7.83
C LYS A 61 36.11 -13.16 -8.05
N LEU A 62 34.92 -12.90 -8.59
CA LEU A 62 34.00 -13.94 -8.98
C LEU A 62 34.40 -14.57 -10.31
N GLU A 63 34.18 -15.87 -10.43
CA GLU A 63 34.36 -16.65 -11.64
C GLU A 63 33.02 -17.24 -12.06
N GLU A 64 32.66 -17.12 -13.33
CA GLU A 64 31.41 -17.68 -13.84
C GLU A 64 31.41 -19.21 -13.72
N TRP A 65 30.33 -19.78 -13.22
CA TRP A 65 30.20 -21.23 -13.09
C TRP A 65 29.04 -21.80 -13.91
N LYS A 66 27.82 -21.29 -13.69
CA LYS A 66 26.62 -21.75 -14.40
C LYS A 66 25.68 -20.59 -14.61
N ARG A 67 24.92 -20.61 -15.70
CA ARG A 67 23.82 -19.68 -15.96
C ARG A 67 22.59 -20.43 -16.42
N LYS A 68 21.43 -19.95 -16.00
CA LYS A 68 20.13 -20.41 -16.46
C LYS A 68 19.27 -19.21 -16.79
N LYS A 69 18.67 -19.19 -17.98
CA LYS A 69 17.63 -18.21 -18.32
C LYS A 69 16.36 -18.56 -17.53
N LYS A 70 15.69 -17.55 -16.97
CA LYS A 70 14.34 -17.76 -16.40
C LYS A 70 13.34 -18.03 -17.52
N SER A 71 12.19 -18.59 -17.14
CA SER A 71 11.05 -18.82 -18.05
C SER A 71 10.55 -17.53 -18.70
N ASP A 72 10.75 -16.38 -18.06
CA ASP A 72 10.41 -15.05 -18.60
C ASP A 72 11.27 -14.61 -19.81
N GLY A 73 12.35 -15.33 -20.12
CA GLY A 73 13.27 -15.06 -21.23
C GLY A 73 14.11 -13.79 -21.10
N ARG A 74 13.83 -12.92 -20.11
CA ARG A 74 14.43 -11.58 -19.95
C ARG A 74 15.50 -11.54 -18.87
N THR A 75 15.46 -12.46 -17.91
CA THR A 75 16.42 -12.50 -16.81
C THR A 75 17.27 -13.77 -16.81
N ILE A 76 18.53 -13.63 -16.43
CA ILE A 76 19.47 -14.72 -16.22
C ILE A 76 19.75 -14.85 -14.73
N ILE A 77 19.61 -16.07 -14.21
CA ILE A 77 20.15 -16.45 -12.90
C ILE A 77 21.54 -17.06 -13.15
N GLY A 78 22.58 -16.36 -12.69
CA GLY A 78 23.95 -16.83 -12.74
C GLY A 78 24.44 -17.29 -11.37
N SER A 79 25.09 -18.44 -11.32
CA SER A 79 25.90 -18.90 -10.19
C SER A 79 27.36 -18.62 -10.49
N TYR A 80 28.03 -17.95 -9.57
CA TYR A 80 29.42 -17.54 -9.68
C TYR A 80 30.22 -18.13 -8.54
N LYS A 81 31.34 -18.77 -8.84
CA LYS A 81 32.24 -19.31 -7.84
C LYS A 81 33.23 -18.25 -7.36
N ILE A 82 33.69 -18.44 -6.13
CA ILE A 82 34.86 -17.74 -5.60
C ILE A 82 35.72 -18.72 -4.82
N LYS A 83 37.03 -18.55 -4.94
CA LYS A 83 38.04 -19.21 -4.12
C LYS A 83 39.05 -18.15 -3.66
N LEU A 84 39.00 -17.80 -2.39
CA LEU A 84 39.81 -16.72 -1.81
C LEU A 84 40.75 -17.27 -0.74
N LYS A 85 42.04 -16.98 -0.88
CA LYS A 85 43.04 -17.29 0.15
C LYS A 85 42.91 -16.30 1.30
N VAL A 86 42.81 -16.82 2.52
CA VAL A 86 42.76 -16.04 3.76
C VAL A 86 43.93 -16.39 4.66
N GLU A 87 44.29 -15.46 5.53
CA GLU A 87 45.36 -15.67 6.51
C GLU A 87 44.99 -16.77 7.51
N LYS A 88 46.02 -17.40 8.08
CA LYS A 88 45.82 -18.41 9.11
C LYS A 88 45.18 -17.74 10.33
N GLY A 89 44.12 -18.36 10.87
CA GLY A 89 43.37 -17.76 11.98
C GLY A 89 42.52 -16.57 11.55
N PHE A 90 42.02 -16.55 10.31
CA PHE A 90 40.99 -15.59 9.87
C PHE A 90 39.66 -15.77 10.62
N GLY A 91 39.37 -16.97 11.12
CA GLY A 91 38.13 -17.28 11.81
C GLY A 91 36.94 -17.54 10.88
N ILE A 92 35.73 -17.32 11.37
CA ILE A 92 34.47 -17.60 10.65
C ILE A 92 33.98 -16.31 9.97
N PRO A 93 33.77 -16.27 8.64
CA PRO A 93 33.18 -15.13 7.96
C PRO A 93 31.77 -14.82 8.46
N GLY A 94 31.51 -13.58 8.87
CA GLY A 94 30.18 -13.13 9.31
C GLY A 94 29.56 -12.05 8.43
N ALA A 95 30.36 -11.37 7.64
CA ALA A 95 29.91 -10.38 6.68
C ALA A 95 30.81 -10.36 5.44
N PHE A 96 30.31 -9.87 4.32
CA PHE A 96 31.14 -9.57 3.16
C PHE A 96 30.78 -8.22 2.55
N LEU A 97 31.79 -7.56 2.00
CA LEU A 97 31.65 -6.42 1.10
C LEU A 97 31.64 -6.92 -0.34
N ILE A 98 30.72 -6.41 -1.14
CA ILE A 98 30.70 -6.60 -2.58
C ILE A 98 30.95 -5.27 -3.28
N THR A 99 31.87 -5.31 -4.25
CA THR A 99 32.17 -4.19 -5.14
C THR A 99 31.81 -4.58 -6.56
N ASN A 100 30.96 -3.77 -7.19
CA ASN A 100 30.56 -3.95 -8.57
C ASN A 100 31.36 -3.01 -9.48
N GLN A 101 32.40 -3.52 -10.14
CA GLN A 101 33.15 -2.81 -11.19
C GLN A 101 32.58 -3.08 -12.59
N TYR A 102 31.43 -3.75 -12.67
CA TYR A 102 30.71 -3.96 -13.91
C TYR A 102 29.88 -2.72 -14.27
N ASN A 103 29.61 -2.51 -15.55
CA ASN A 103 28.91 -1.32 -16.05
C ASN A 103 27.39 -1.34 -15.78
N HIS A 104 26.87 -2.42 -15.19
CA HIS A 104 25.44 -2.55 -14.94
C HIS A 104 25.13 -3.02 -13.52
N LYS A 105 23.99 -2.54 -13.00
CA LYS A 105 23.42 -3.07 -11.77
C LYS A 105 22.96 -4.51 -11.95
N PHE A 106 23.02 -5.27 -10.87
CA PHE A 106 22.47 -6.63 -10.80
C PHE A 106 21.80 -6.84 -9.44
N PHE A 107 20.93 -7.84 -9.36
CA PHE A 107 20.28 -8.22 -8.11
C PHE A 107 21.03 -9.38 -7.47
N LEU A 108 21.63 -9.13 -6.31
CA LEU A 108 22.31 -10.14 -5.53
C LEU A 108 21.26 -10.89 -4.69
N ARG A 109 21.02 -12.16 -5.02
CA ARG A 109 19.98 -12.95 -4.34
C ARG A 109 20.51 -13.53 -3.05
N GLU A 110 21.56 -14.34 -3.14
CA GLU A 110 22.08 -15.11 -2.01
C GLU A 110 23.53 -15.52 -2.26
N ALA A 111 24.25 -15.87 -1.20
CA ALA A 111 25.59 -16.43 -1.28
C ALA A 111 25.84 -17.51 -0.23
N PHE A 112 26.69 -18.47 -0.59
CA PHE A 112 27.03 -19.63 0.22
C PHE A 112 28.54 -19.81 0.28
N PHE A 113 29.12 -19.83 1.48
CA PHE A 113 30.56 -19.96 1.66
C PHE A 113 30.91 -21.06 2.66
N GLN A 114 32.02 -21.74 2.41
CA GLN A 114 32.61 -22.72 3.28
C GLN A 114 34.06 -22.32 3.57
N THR A 115 34.50 -22.56 4.81
CA THR A 115 35.91 -22.36 5.20
C THR A 115 36.57 -23.71 5.51
N PRO A 116 37.90 -23.80 5.53
CA PRO A 116 38.60 -25.09 5.71
C PRO A 116 38.36 -25.67 7.11
N ASN A 117 38.23 -24.79 8.11
CA ASN A 117 38.12 -25.15 9.52
C ASN A 117 36.67 -25.14 10.04
N HIS A 118 35.70 -24.90 9.14
CA HIS A 118 34.28 -24.91 9.46
C HIS A 118 33.53 -25.77 8.45
N SER A 119 32.99 -26.89 8.92
CA SER A 119 32.31 -27.86 8.05
C SER A 119 30.98 -27.34 7.51
N GLN A 120 30.31 -26.42 8.22
CA GLN A 120 29.02 -25.88 7.82
C GLN A 120 29.14 -24.80 6.74
N ILE A 121 28.14 -24.76 5.86
CA ILE A 121 28.00 -23.75 4.82
C ILE A 121 27.36 -22.52 5.46
N ILE A 122 28.03 -21.38 5.36
CA ILE A 122 27.54 -20.09 5.82
C ILE A 122 26.68 -19.48 4.71
N HIS A 123 25.41 -19.22 5.02
CA HIS A 123 24.43 -18.65 4.09
C HIS A 123 24.26 -17.15 4.33
N PHE A 124 24.14 -16.42 3.23
CA PHE A 124 23.87 -14.98 3.17
C PHE A 124 22.63 -14.81 2.30
N ASP A 125 21.55 -14.32 2.90
CA ASP A 125 20.32 -13.98 2.20
C ASP A 125 20.30 -12.48 1.92
N CYS A 126 20.55 -12.09 0.67
CA CYS A 126 20.94 -10.72 0.33
C CYS A 126 19.78 -9.89 -0.22
N ASN A 127 19.06 -10.44 -1.21
CA ASN A 127 17.93 -9.83 -1.91
C ASN A 127 18.02 -8.32 -2.14
N SER A 128 19.12 -7.84 -2.73
CA SER A 128 19.39 -6.41 -2.88
C SER A 128 20.04 -6.06 -4.23
N TRP A 129 19.76 -4.86 -4.73
CA TRP A 129 20.38 -4.32 -5.93
C TRP A 129 21.79 -3.79 -5.65
N VAL A 130 22.77 -4.27 -6.43
CA VAL A 130 24.16 -3.81 -6.34
C VAL A 130 24.49 -2.96 -7.56
N TYR A 131 24.65 -1.66 -7.35
CA TYR A 131 24.94 -0.69 -8.41
C TYR A 131 26.44 -0.60 -8.73
N PRO A 132 26.81 -0.22 -9.98
CA PRO A 132 28.17 0.05 -10.38
C PRO A 132 28.88 1.08 -9.48
N ILE A 133 30.14 0.81 -9.15
CA ILE A 133 30.95 1.64 -8.25
C ILE A 133 31.15 3.07 -8.76
N ASN A 134 31.21 3.28 -10.08
CA ASN A 134 31.38 4.60 -10.69
C ASN A 134 30.15 5.50 -10.52
N LEU A 135 29.01 4.93 -10.14
CA LEU A 135 27.82 5.70 -9.82
C LEU A 135 27.75 6.00 -8.32
N THR A 136 28.38 5.21 -7.46
CA THR A 136 28.20 5.33 -6.00
C THR A 136 29.31 6.17 -5.36
N ASN A 137 28.93 7.19 -4.57
CA ASN A 137 29.88 7.88 -3.68
C ASN A 137 30.42 6.95 -2.58
N ASP A 138 29.67 5.88 -2.26
CA ASP A 138 29.98 4.90 -1.24
C ASP A 138 30.12 3.51 -1.91
N SER A 139 31.35 3.03 -2.02
CA SER A 139 31.78 2.09 -3.07
C SER A 139 31.55 0.60 -2.77
N HIS A 140 30.93 0.27 -1.64
CA HIS A 140 30.86 -1.11 -1.14
C HIS A 140 29.53 -1.39 -0.43
N TYR A 141 28.84 -2.46 -0.85
CA TYR A 141 27.63 -2.97 -0.19
C TYR A 141 28.03 -4.04 0.83
N LEU A 142 27.52 -3.94 2.05
CA LEU A 142 27.79 -4.87 3.14
C LEU A 142 26.62 -5.85 3.31
N PHE A 143 26.93 -7.14 3.37
CA PHE A 143 25.95 -8.20 3.63
C PHE A 143 26.39 -9.05 4.81
N PHE A 144 25.47 -9.35 5.73
CA PHE A 144 25.71 -10.21 6.88
C PHE A 144 25.22 -11.64 6.61
N SER A 145 25.80 -12.63 7.29
CA SER A 145 25.28 -14.00 7.29
C SER A 145 23.87 -14.04 7.87
N ASN A 146 23.09 -15.06 7.52
CA ASN A 146 21.71 -15.23 7.99
C ASN A 146 21.54 -15.57 9.48
N THR A 147 22.62 -15.54 10.28
CA THR A 147 22.55 -15.74 11.73
C THR A 147 22.00 -14.49 12.41
N SER A 148 20.90 -14.64 13.15
CA SER A 148 20.20 -13.52 13.79
C SER A 148 20.75 -13.22 15.18
N TYR A 149 21.01 -11.93 15.46
CA TYR A 149 21.46 -11.45 16.76
C TYR A 149 20.67 -10.22 17.21
N ILE A 150 20.20 -10.22 18.46
CA ILE A 150 19.86 -8.97 19.16
C ILE A 150 21.13 -8.12 19.37
N PRO A 151 21.04 -6.79 19.52
CA PRO A 151 22.23 -5.93 19.62
C PRO A 151 23.27 -6.39 20.65
N SER A 152 22.84 -6.78 21.85
CA SER A 152 23.71 -7.25 22.95
C SER A 152 24.39 -8.60 22.71
N LYS A 153 23.94 -9.36 21.71
CA LYS A 153 24.51 -10.66 21.32
C LYS A 153 25.25 -10.60 19.99
N THR A 154 25.34 -9.41 19.36
CA THR A 154 26.11 -9.25 18.13
C THR A 154 27.58 -9.58 18.42
N PRO A 155 28.22 -10.47 17.64
CA PRO A 155 29.64 -10.76 17.84
C PRO A 155 30.46 -9.46 17.81
N SER A 156 31.37 -9.30 18.78
CA SER A 156 32.17 -8.06 18.93
C SER A 156 32.80 -7.59 17.61
N PRO A 157 33.38 -8.48 16.77
CA PRO A 157 33.92 -8.11 15.46
C PRO A 157 32.91 -7.49 14.45
N LEU A 158 31.62 -7.75 14.61
CA LEU A 158 30.56 -7.29 13.69
C LEU A 158 29.80 -6.06 14.23
N MET A 159 30.01 -5.68 15.49
CA MET A 159 29.25 -4.59 16.13
C MET A 159 29.40 -3.27 15.38
N GLU A 160 30.63 -2.89 15.04
CA GLU A 160 30.90 -1.63 14.36
C GLU A 160 30.34 -1.62 12.94
N LEU A 161 30.48 -2.74 12.21
CA LEU A 161 29.89 -2.92 10.89
C LEU A 161 28.37 -2.77 10.91
N ARG A 162 27.70 -3.34 11.92
CA ARG A 162 26.25 -3.19 12.12
C ARG A 162 25.85 -1.74 12.34
N LYS A 163 26.60 -0.99 13.17
CA LYS A 163 26.35 0.44 13.41
C LYS A 163 26.54 1.27 12.14
N MET A 164 27.61 1.01 11.40
CA MET A 164 27.90 1.71 10.14
C MET A 164 26.80 1.50 9.11
N GLU A 165 26.33 0.27 8.92
CA GLU A 165 25.25 0.00 7.96
C GLU A 165 23.94 0.70 8.38
N LEU A 166 23.60 0.67 9.68
CA LEU A 166 22.44 1.40 10.18
C LEU A 166 22.55 2.92 9.97
N ALA A 167 23.74 3.49 10.15
CA ALA A 167 23.97 4.92 9.90
C ALA A 167 23.79 5.26 8.42
N LYS A 168 24.28 4.40 7.50
CA LYS A 168 24.09 4.58 6.05
C LYS A 168 22.62 4.52 5.65
N LEU A 169 21.86 3.57 6.21
CA LEU A 169 20.43 3.42 5.90
C LEU A 169 19.58 4.58 6.45
N ARG A 170 20.01 5.26 7.52
CA ARG A 170 19.26 6.40 8.08
C ARG A 170 19.44 7.70 7.29
N GLY A 171 20.53 7.86 6.56
CA GLY A 171 20.90 9.15 5.98
C GLY A 171 21.32 10.17 7.05
N ASP A 172 21.49 11.42 6.63
CA ASP A 172 21.90 12.54 7.49
C ASP A 172 20.84 13.64 7.61
N GLY A 173 19.69 13.50 6.93
CA GLY A 173 18.60 14.47 6.92
C GLY A 173 18.89 15.76 6.14
N ARG A 174 20.11 15.94 5.61
CA ARG A 174 20.59 17.21 5.05
C ARG A 174 20.54 17.27 3.53
N ARG A 175 20.27 16.14 2.88
CA ARG A 175 20.26 16.04 1.43
C ARG A 175 19.11 16.84 0.83
N GLU A 176 19.39 17.46 -0.31
CA GLU A 176 18.40 18.19 -1.12
C GLU A 176 17.85 17.32 -2.27
N THR A 177 18.60 16.30 -2.69
CA THR A 177 18.19 15.32 -3.71
C THR A 177 18.55 13.90 -3.28
N MET A 178 17.76 12.92 -3.74
CA MET A 178 18.01 11.49 -3.52
C MET A 178 18.14 10.78 -4.86
N GLU A 179 19.02 9.80 -4.93
CA GLU A 179 19.31 9.10 -6.18
C GLU A 179 18.68 7.72 -6.22
N GLU A 180 18.36 7.22 -7.43
CA GLU A 180 17.70 5.92 -7.63
C GLU A 180 18.42 4.75 -6.89
N ARG A 181 19.72 4.81 -6.73
CA ARG A 181 20.54 3.74 -6.15
C ARG A 181 20.59 3.73 -4.63
N GLU A 182 20.07 4.76 -3.98
CA GLU A 182 20.21 4.93 -2.54
C GLU A 182 19.21 4.06 -1.77
N ARG A 183 19.61 3.69 -0.55
CA ARG A 183 18.80 2.89 0.38
C ARG A 183 18.58 3.67 1.69
N ILE A 184 18.27 4.96 1.55
CA ILE A 184 18.10 5.88 2.68
C ILE A 184 16.63 5.93 3.08
N TYR A 185 16.36 5.68 4.36
CA TYR A 185 15.03 5.65 4.95
C TYR A 185 14.90 6.83 5.91
N GLU A 186 14.39 7.94 5.39
CA GLU A 186 14.09 9.15 6.16
C GLU A 186 12.59 9.38 6.25
N TYR A 187 12.15 10.03 7.32
CA TYR A 187 10.75 10.38 7.53
C TYR A 187 10.44 11.78 7.02
N ASP A 188 9.20 11.96 6.58
CA ASP A 188 8.66 13.27 6.21
C ASP A 188 7.16 13.36 6.50
N TYR A 189 6.64 14.57 6.41
CA TYR A 189 5.22 14.90 6.54
C TYR A 189 4.51 14.81 5.19
N TYR A 190 3.17 14.77 5.21
CA TYR A 190 2.38 14.93 3.99
C TYR A 190 2.24 16.43 3.71
N ASN A 191 2.94 16.92 2.70
CA ASN A 191 3.10 18.32 2.34
C ASN A 191 2.87 18.53 0.83
N ASN A 192 2.89 19.78 0.35
CA ASN A 192 2.60 20.07 -1.07
C ASN A 192 3.55 19.35 -2.05
N ASP A 193 4.79 19.04 -1.64
CA ASP A 193 5.75 18.27 -2.43
C ASP A 193 5.25 16.85 -2.75
N CYS A 194 4.31 16.31 -1.95
CA CYS A 194 3.72 15.01 -2.20
C CYS A 194 2.42 15.04 -3.03
N ILE A 195 1.84 16.20 -3.36
CA ILE A 195 0.52 16.28 -4.01
C ILE A 195 0.62 16.67 -5.50
N GLY A 196 1.79 17.11 -5.99
CA GLY A 196 2.04 17.32 -7.43
C GLY A 196 1.28 18.50 -8.06
N ASN A 197 0.37 19.16 -7.33
CA ASN A 197 -0.35 20.34 -7.79
C ASN A 197 0.24 21.60 -7.18
N SER A 198 0.95 22.38 -8.01
CA SER A 198 1.57 23.65 -7.63
C SER A 198 0.66 24.87 -7.85
N GLN A 199 -0.57 24.69 -8.36
CA GLN A 199 -1.38 25.83 -8.83
C GLN A 199 -2.75 26.03 -8.16
N GLU A 200 -3.25 25.12 -7.32
CA GLU A 200 -4.53 25.31 -6.62
C GLU A 200 -4.42 25.01 -5.13
N GLN A 201 -4.62 26.05 -4.31
CA GLN A 201 -4.74 26.08 -2.85
C GLN A 201 -3.67 25.32 -2.05
N SER A 202 -2.90 26.08 -1.25
CA SER A 202 -2.00 25.57 -0.20
C SER A 202 -2.73 24.55 0.69
N THR A 203 -2.59 23.25 0.40
CA THR A 203 -3.09 22.21 1.29
C THR A 203 -2.29 22.26 2.59
N PRO A 204 -2.94 22.15 3.76
CA PRO A 204 -2.23 22.18 5.03
C PRO A 204 -1.29 20.98 5.14
N ILE A 205 -0.12 21.17 5.76
CA ILE A 205 0.79 20.06 6.07
C ILE A 205 0.11 19.15 7.09
N ILE A 206 0.06 17.85 6.78
CA ILE A 206 -0.56 16.82 7.62
C ILE A 206 0.56 16.05 8.35
N GLY A 207 0.53 16.10 9.69
CA GLY A 207 1.53 15.56 10.60
C GLY A 207 2.45 16.63 11.21
N GLY A 208 2.93 16.37 12.44
CA GLY A 208 3.90 17.25 13.12
C GLY A 208 3.29 18.35 13.97
N SER A 209 1.98 18.55 13.88
CA SER A 209 1.21 19.38 14.79
C SER A 209 0.25 18.52 15.63
N SER A 210 -0.17 19.05 16.78
CA SER A 210 -1.23 18.44 17.60
C SER A 210 -2.62 18.62 16.96
N SER A 211 -2.80 19.60 16.08
CA SER A 211 -4.06 19.86 15.38
C SER A 211 -4.29 18.93 14.19
N LEU A 212 -3.23 18.48 13.52
CA LEU A 212 -3.27 17.54 12.40
C LEU A 212 -2.25 16.42 12.64
N PRO A 213 -2.44 15.56 13.66
CA PRO A 213 -1.56 14.44 13.89
C PRO A 213 -1.71 13.41 12.76
N TYR A 214 -0.59 12.87 12.28
CA TYR A 214 -0.62 11.88 11.22
C TYR A 214 0.65 11.01 11.20
N PRO A 215 0.57 9.74 10.75
CA PRO A 215 1.74 8.93 10.46
C PRO A 215 2.71 9.65 9.53
N ARG A 216 4.02 9.42 9.72
CA ARG A 216 5.03 9.91 8.79
C ARG A 216 5.03 9.04 7.53
N ARG A 217 5.37 9.65 6.41
CA ARG A 217 5.73 8.93 5.18
C ARG A 217 7.25 8.80 5.06
N LEU A 218 7.68 8.02 4.08
CA LEU A 218 9.04 8.07 3.57
C LEU A 218 9.29 9.44 2.92
N ARG A 219 10.46 10.05 3.21
CA ARG A 219 10.92 11.28 2.57
C ARG A 219 11.23 11.03 1.10
N THR A 220 10.61 11.84 0.24
CA THR A 220 10.69 11.73 -1.21
C THR A 220 11.21 13.05 -1.77
N LEU A 221 12.52 13.19 -1.87
CA LEU A 221 13.13 14.32 -2.56
C LEU A 221 13.10 14.05 -4.08
N HIS A 222 13.09 15.12 -4.88
CA HIS A 222 13.18 14.96 -6.33
C HIS A 222 14.51 14.29 -6.72
N PRO A 223 14.47 13.32 -7.65
CA PRO A 223 15.69 12.73 -8.18
C PRO A 223 16.51 13.79 -8.92
N SER A 224 17.82 13.82 -8.68
CA SER A 224 18.76 14.78 -9.28
C SER A 224 18.88 14.74 -10.81
N ASN A 225 18.35 13.71 -11.47
CA ASN A 225 18.51 13.44 -12.90
C ASN A 225 17.24 13.67 -13.74
N LEU A 226 16.24 14.40 -13.24
CA LEU A 226 14.97 14.59 -13.94
C LEU A 226 14.79 16.04 -14.42
N ASP A 227 14.75 16.20 -15.74
CA ASP A 227 14.32 17.44 -16.39
C ASP A 227 12.89 17.81 -15.94
N SER A 228 12.71 19.07 -15.56
CA SER A 228 11.49 19.65 -14.97
C SER A 228 10.29 19.78 -15.91
N SER A 229 10.32 19.16 -17.10
CA SER A 229 9.37 19.42 -18.19
C SER A 229 8.42 18.26 -18.52
N SER A 230 8.45 17.17 -17.77
CA SER A 230 7.54 16.05 -18.02
C SER A 230 6.60 15.80 -16.85
N GLU A 231 5.32 16.10 -17.03
CA GLU A 231 4.21 15.58 -16.24
C GLU A 231 4.32 14.05 -16.18
N LYS A 232 4.90 13.53 -15.10
CA LYS A 232 5.10 12.09 -14.91
C LYS A 232 4.54 11.67 -13.57
N MET A 233 4.06 10.43 -13.55
CA MET A 233 3.39 9.80 -12.41
C MET A 233 4.16 9.96 -11.10
N ASP A 234 3.38 10.05 -10.02
CA ASP A 234 3.83 9.92 -8.63
C ASP A 234 4.65 8.65 -8.32
N ILE A 235 4.67 7.70 -9.25
CA ILE A 235 5.48 6.47 -9.24
C ILE A 235 6.98 6.76 -9.42
N GLU A 236 7.36 7.97 -9.85
CA GLU A 236 8.76 8.38 -10.06
C GLU A 236 9.40 9.11 -8.87
N LYS A 237 8.66 9.26 -7.75
CA LYS A 237 9.22 9.74 -6.49
C LYS A 237 10.26 8.76 -5.95
N TYR A 238 11.26 9.29 -5.24
CA TYR A 238 12.31 8.47 -4.63
C TYR A 238 11.72 7.41 -3.69
N ILE A 239 12.09 6.16 -3.92
CA ILE A 239 11.86 5.01 -3.04
C ILE A 239 13.22 4.30 -2.91
N PRO A 240 13.65 3.86 -1.70
CA PRO A 240 14.83 3.05 -1.50
C PRO A 240 14.94 1.93 -2.53
N ALA A 241 16.13 1.73 -3.08
CA ALA A 241 16.33 0.89 -4.26
C ALA A 241 15.75 -0.53 -4.13
N ASP A 242 15.79 -1.09 -2.92
CA ASP A 242 15.34 -2.45 -2.62
C ASP A 242 13.83 -2.54 -2.30
N GLU A 243 13.17 -1.42 -1.97
CA GLU A 243 11.70 -1.34 -1.76
C GLU A 243 10.93 -1.13 -3.06
N ARG A 244 11.64 -0.84 -4.15
CA ARG A 244 10.97 -0.66 -5.44
C ARG A 244 10.28 -1.93 -5.88
N MET A 245 9.06 -1.74 -6.37
CA MET A 245 8.30 -2.81 -6.99
C MET A 245 9.11 -3.46 -8.11
N SER A 246 9.11 -4.80 -8.11
CA SER A 246 9.68 -5.55 -9.22
C SER A 246 8.99 -5.15 -10.53
N HIS A 247 9.68 -5.28 -11.66
CA HIS A 247 9.09 -4.96 -12.96
C HIS A 247 7.78 -5.73 -13.26
N ASN A 248 7.63 -6.95 -12.74
CA ASN A 248 6.37 -7.69 -12.87
C ASN A 248 5.26 -7.07 -12.03
N LYS A 249 5.55 -6.67 -10.80
CA LYS A 249 4.60 -5.97 -9.93
C LYS A 249 4.24 -4.58 -10.45
N VAL A 250 5.19 -3.86 -11.09
CA VAL A 250 4.89 -2.59 -11.78
C VAL A 250 3.99 -2.82 -12.99
N LYS A 251 4.21 -3.89 -13.77
CA LYS A 251 3.33 -4.26 -14.89
C LYS A 251 1.93 -4.64 -14.40
N GLU A 252 1.86 -5.43 -13.34
CA GLU A 252 0.61 -5.81 -12.69
C GLU A 252 -0.11 -4.56 -12.16
N LEU A 253 0.59 -3.68 -11.44
CA LEU A 253 0.06 -2.38 -11.01
C LEU A 253 -0.44 -1.57 -12.20
N ALA A 254 0.32 -1.47 -13.29
CA ALA A 254 -0.13 -0.75 -14.48
C ALA A 254 -1.40 -1.38 -15.08
N SER A 255 -1.49 -2.71 -15.14
CA SER A 255 -2.69 -3.42 -15.58
C SER A 255 -3.87 -3.13 -14.64
N ASN A 256 -3.66 -3.25 -13.33
CA ASN A 256 -4.67 -2.98 -12.31
C ASN A 256 -5.07 -1.50 -12.28
N SER A 257 -4.17 -0.57 -12.61
CA SER A 257 -4.46 0.85 -12.75
C SER A 257 -5.31 1.13 -14.01
N VAL A 258 -5.09 0.39 -15.10
CA VAL A 258 -6.00 0.41 -16.26
C VAL A 258 -7.37 -0.07 -15.80
N GLU A 259 -7.46 -1.22 -15.12
CA GLU A 259 -8.72 -1.77 -14.61
C GLU A 259 -9.41 -0.81 -13.63
N ALA A 260 -8.70 -0.23 -12.67
CA ALA A 260 -9.23 0.74 -11.71
C ALA A 260 -9.72 2.01 -12.41
N ALA A 261 -8.99 2.51 -13.42
CA ALA A 261 -9.46 3.65 -14.21
C ALA A 261 -10.73 3.32 -15.00
N LEU A 262 -10.84 2.11 -15.56
CA LEU A 262 -12.05 1.60 -16.23
C LEU A 262 -13.23 1.47 -15.25
N GLN A 263 -12.97 0.99 -14.04
CA GLN A 263 -13.98 0.64 -13.03
C GLN A 263 -14.37 1.80 -12.11
N PHE A 264 -13.57 2.86 -11.98
CA PHE A 264 -13.87 3.94 -11.03
C PHE A 264 -13.80 5.32 -11.69
N LEU A 265 -12.67 5.68 -12.28
CA LEU A 265 -12.44 7.03 -12.80
C LEU A 265 -13.37 7.38 -13.97
N ILE A 266 -13.43 6.51 -14.97
CA ILE A 266 -14.27 6.70 -16.16
C ILE A 266 -15.76 6.85 -15.78
N PRO A 267 -16.35 5.97 -14.94
CA PRO A 267 -17.70 6.13 -14.43
C PRO A 267 -17.95 7.47 -13.74
N THR A 268 -17.05 7.89 -12.84
CA THR A 268 -17.17 9.17 -12.13
C THR A 268 -17.13 10.34 -13.11
N ILE A 269 -16.17 10.34 -14.04
CA ILE A 269 -16.04 11.38 -15.06
C ILE A 269 -17.27 11.40 -15.98
N LYS A 270 -17.76 10.26 -16.43
CA LYS A 270 -19.00 10.16 -17.21
C LYS A 270 -20.19 10.78 -16.47
N ALA A 271 -20.30 10.54 -15.16
CA ALA A 271 -21.32 11.17 -14.32
C ALA A 271 -21.11 12.69 -14.19
N LEU A 272 -19.86 13.18 -14.18
CA LEU A 272 -19.54 14.61 -14.17
C LEU A 272 -19.80 15.33 -15.50
N ASN A 273 -19.68 14.64 -16.65
CA ASN A 273 -20.03 15.20 -17.97
C ASN A 273 -21.52 15.49 -18.14
N TYR A 274 -22.32 14.96 -17.23
CA TYR A 274 -23.75 15.13 -17.23
C TYR A 274 -24.03 16.58 -16.80
N GLN A 275 -23.85 17.51 -17.75
CA GLN A 275 -23.81 18.95 -17.50
C GLN A 275 -25.20 19.61 -17.53
N PRO A 276 -25.38 20.72 -16.79
CA PRO A 276 -26.67 21.20 -16.26
C PRO A 276 -27.54 22.01 -17.24
N ASN A 277 -27.25 22.01 -18.54
CA ASN A 277 -27.86 22.98 -19.46
C ASN A 277 -29.08 22.49 -20.23
N THR A 278 -29.69 21.36 -19.87
CA THR A 278 -31.10 21.03 -20.15
C THR A 278 -31.54 19.80 -19.35
N THR A 279 -32.26 19.95 -18.23
CA THR A 279 -33.14 18.90 -17.63
C THR A 279 -32.65 17.43 -17.63
N ASP A 280 -31.39 17.17 -17.34
CA ASP A 280 -30.79 15.84 -17.39
C ASP A 280 -30.25 15.50 -15.97
N HIS A 281 -31.06 14.78 -15.19
CA HIS A 281 -30.77 13.95 -14.00
C HIS A 281 -31.12 12.51 -14.41
N PHE A 282 -30.53 11.45 -13.83
CA PHE A 282 -31.05 10.10 -14.06
C PHE A 282 -32.53 10.05 -13.70
N LYS A 283 -33.39 9.69 -14.66
CA LYS A 283 -34.85 9.70 -14.50
C LYS A 283 -35.36 8.39 -13.91
N SER A 284 -34.52 7.35 -13.86
CA SER A 284 -34.84 6.05 -13.27
C SER A 284 -33.59 5.24 -12.93
N PHE A 285 -33.73 4.27 -12.03
CA PHE A 285 -32.67 3.28 -11.77
C PHE A 285 -32.36 2.41 -12.99
N VAL A 286 -33.30 2.23 -13.92
CA VAL A 286 -33.04 1.54 -15.20
C VAL A 286 -32.10 2.37 -16.07
N GLU A 287 -32.28 3.69 -16.11
CA GLU A 287 -31.37 4.59 -16.82
C GLU A 287 -29.97 4.57 -16.20
N LEU A 288 -29.89 4.64 -14.87
CA LEU A 288 -28.63 4.50 -14.13
C LEU A 288 -27.97 3.14 -14.42
N HIS A 289 -28.75 2.06 -14.36
CA HIS A 289 -28.27 0.71 -14.61
C HIS A 289 -27.75 0.56 -16.04
N CYS A 290 -28.49 1.09 -17.02
CA CYS A 290 -28.07 1.10 -18.42
C CYS A 290 -26.83 1.96 -18.65
N PHE A 291 -26.72 3.10 -17.96
CA PHE A 291 -25.60 4.03 -18.08
C PHE A 291 -24.30 3.39 -17.60
N PHE A 292 -24.32 2.69 -16.47
CA PHE A 292 -23.14 2.03 -15.93
C PHE A 292 -22.91 0.66 -16.58
N TRP A 293 -23.94 -0.18 -16.75
CA TRP A 293 -23.79 -1.62 -17.00
C TRP A 293 -24.38 -2.17 -18.30
N ALA A 294 -25.24 -1.46 -19.03
CA ALA A 294 -25.78 -2.01 -20.28
C ALA A 294 -24.74 -2.00 -21.42
N GLN A 295 -24.73 -3.09 -22.20
CA GLN A 295 -23.92 -3.21 -23.41
C GLN A 295 -24.49 -2.32 -24.52
N LYS A 296 -24.10 -1.03 -24.51
CA LYS A 296 -24.33 0.04 -25.49
C LYS A 296 -25.77 0.54 -25.68
N PRO A 297 -25.93 1.88 -25.69
CA PRO A 297 -26.78 2.56 -26.67
C PRO A 297 -25.94 3.36 -27.68
N SER A 298 -26.40 3.37 -28.93
CA SER A 298 -25.79 3.95 -30.14
C SER A 298 -25.56 5.47 -30.15
N ASN A 299 -25.83 6.19 -29.06
CA ASN A 299 -25.76 7.66 -28.99
C ASN A 299 -24.56 8.23 -28.21
N LEU A 300 -23.62 7.38 -27.77
CA LEU A 300 -22.49 7.80 -26.90
C LEU A 300 -21.29 8.47 -27.61
N ALA A 301 -21.32 8.69 -28.93
CA ALA A 301 -20.17 9.21 -29.66
C ALA A 301 -19.64 10.58 -29.15
N LYS A 302 -20.49 11.44 -28.58
CA LYS A 302 -20.07 12.71 -27.95
C LYS A 302 -19.59 12.53 -26.50
N ALA A 303 -20.25 11.66 -25.73
CA ALA A 303 -19.86 11.34 -24.35
C ALA A 303 -18.49 10.65 -24.32
N ASP A 304 -18.19 9.80 -25.30
CA ASP A 304 -16.90 9.13 -25.41
C ASP A 304 -15.75 10.11 -25.75
N ILE A 305 -16.01 11.17 -26.54
CA ILE A 305 -14.99 12.20 -26.84
C ILE A 305 -14.70 13.06 -25.61
N TRP A 306 -15.73 13.57 -24.93
CA TRP A 306 -15.51 14.37 -23.70
C TRP A 306 -14.91 13.54 -22.58
N THR A 307 -15.42 12.32 -22.34
CA THR A 307 -14.87 11.41 -21.31
C THR A 307 -13.41 11.10 -21.60
N LYS A 308 -13.07 10.88 -22.88
CA LYS A 308 -11.69 10.68 -23.31
C LYS A 308 -10.81 11.90 -23.00
N LEU A 309 -11.28 13.12 -23.26
CA LEU A 309 -10.54 14.35 -22.94
C LEU A 309 -10.37 14.55 -21.43
N GLU A 310 -11.40 14.24 -20.64
CA GLU A 310 -11.37 14.45 -19.19
C GLU A 310 -10.52 13.38 -18.49
N VAL A 311 -10.65 12.11 -18.86
CA VAL A 311 -9.79 11.01 -18.38
C VAL A 311 -8.32 11.27 -18.71
N GLN A 312 -8.02 11.90 -19.86
CA GLN A 312 -6.67 12.28 -20.22
C GLN A 312 -6.05 13.28 -19.23
N LYS A 313 -6.84 14.16 -18.60
CA LYS A 313 -6.35 15.13 -17.61
C LYS A 313 -5.93 14.46 -16.30
N PHE A 314 -6.67 13.43 -15.89
CA PHE A 314 -6.42 12.73 -14.62
C PHE A 314 -5.43 11.58 -14.74
N LEU A 315 -5.14 11.13 -15.97
CA LEU A 315 -4.28 9.98 -16.20
C LEU A 315 -2.98 10.35 -16.92
N PRO A 316 -1.85 9.78 -16.48
CA PRO A 316 -0.61 9.84 -17.21
C PRO A 316 -0.78 9.31 -18.63
N GLN A 317 -0.14 9.98 -19.59
CA GLN A 317 -0.30 9.68 -21.02
C GLN A 317 -0.12 8.20 -21.36
N LYS A 318 0.85 7.52 -20.73
CA LYS A 318 1.11 6.10 -20.95
C LYS A 318 -0.06 5.21 -20.52
N LEU A 319 -0.66 5.50 -19.37
CA LEU A 319 -1.81 4.76 -18.83
C LEU A 319 -3.05 5.02 -19.69
N PHE A 320 -3.24 6.28 -20.09
CA PHE A 320 -4.31 6.67 -21.00
C PHE A 320 -4.26 5.91 -22.35
N GLN A 321 -3.08 5.80 -22.96
CA GLN A 321 -2.92 5.01 -24.19
C GLN A 321 -3.22 3.52 -23.99
N GLN A 322 -2.87 2.95 -22.84
CA GLN A 322 -3.19 1.55 -22.51
C GLN A 322 -4.69 1.32 -22.35
N ILE A 323 -5.42 2.26 -21.75
CA ILE A 323 -6.89 2.22 -21.68
C ILE A 323 -7.47 2.24 -23.09
N LEU A 324 -7.07 3.18 -23.95
CA LEU A 324 -7.60 3.27 -25.32
C LEU A 324 -7.37 2.02 -26.18
N SER A 325 -6.36 1.20 -25.84
CA SER A 325 -6.08 -0.06 -26.54
C SER A 325 -7.00 -1.22 -26.15
N GLN A 326 -7.83 -1.07 -25.12
CA GLN A 326 -8.81 -2.08 -24.71
C GLN A 326 -9.94 -2.19 -25.74
N LYS A 327 -10.54 -3.38 -25.85
CA LYS A 327 -11.63 -3.65 -26.81
C LYS A 327 -12.87 -2.80 -26.53
N HIS A 328 -13.16 -2.57 -25.25
CA HIS A 328 -14.31 -1.80 -24.76
C HIS A 328 -13.91 -0.94 -23.54
N PRO A 329 -13.10 0.11 -23.74
CA PRO A 329 -12.48 0.87 -22.65
C PRO A 329 -13.45 1.71 -21.82
N PHE A 330 -14.74 1.64 -22.10
CA PHE A 330 -15.77 2.43 -21.43
C PHE A 330 -17.00 1.60 -21.03
N LEU A 331 -16.90 0.26 -21.07
CA LEU A 331 -17.91 -0.67 -20.57
C LEU A 331 -17.53 -1.18 -19.18
N TYR A 332 -18.51 -1.22 -18.27
CA TYR A 332 -18.32 -1.62 -16.88
C TYR A 332 -18.75 -3.09 -16.66
N PRO A 333 -18.00 -3.90 -15.89
CA PRO A 333 -18.43 -5.25 -15.51
C PRO A 333 -19.51 -5.19 -14.42
N LEU A 334 -20.67 -5.82 -14.62
CA LEU A 334 -21.75 -5.86 -13.63
C LEU A 334 -21.23 -6.39 -12.26
N PRO A 335 -21.41 -5.65 -11.15
CA PRO A 335 -21.06 -6.11 -9.81
C PRO A 335 -21.67 -7.47 -9.49
N GLN A 336 -20.89 -8.36 -8.88
CA GLN A 336 -21.31 -9.75 -8.66
C GLN A 336 -22.58 -9.87 -7.80
N PHE A 337 -22.80 -8.97 -6.84
CA PHE A 337 -24.00 -9.03 -6.00
C PHE A 337 -25.28 -8.63 -6.76
N LEU A 338 -25.16 -7.95 -7.91
CA LEU A 338 -26.29 -7.59 -8.78
C LEU A 338 -26.63 -8.67 -9.82
N THR A 339 -25.82 -9.73 -9.96
CA THR A 339 -26.04 -10.73 -11.02
C THR A 339 -27.27 -11.60 -10.78
N GLU A 340 -27.62 -11.85 -9.52
CA GLU A 340 -28.79 -12.67 -9.16
C GLU A 340 -30.04 -11.81 -8.94
N ASN A 341 -29.87 -10.62 -8.34
CA ASN A 341 -30.94 -9.67 -8.09
C ASN A 341 -30.44 -8.23 -8.25
N GLU A 342 -30.84 -7.57 -9.33
CA GLU A 342 -30.45 -6.18 -9.66
C GLU A 342 -30.94 -5.14 -8.62
N HIS A 343 -31.89 -5.52 -7.78
CA HIS A 343 -32.49 -4.67 -6.75
C HIS A 343 -32.04 -5.01 -5.33
N ALA A 344 -31.17 -6.02 -5.14
CA ALA A 344 -30.73 -6.47 -3.81
C ALA A 344 -30.11 -5.36 -2.96
N TRP A 345 -29.46 -4.37 -3.57
CA TRP A 345 -28.88 -3.23 -2.84
C TRP A 345 -29.92 -2.36 -2.13
N MET A 346 -31.19 -2.41 -2.52
CA MET A 346 -32.27 -1.67 -1.87
C MET A 346 -32.86 -2.43 -0.66
N ASP A 347 -32.50 -3.71 -0.48
CA ASP A 347 -33.02 -4.54 0.60
C ASP A 347 -32.34 -4.18 1.93
N ASP A 348 -33.13 -4.15 3.00
CA ASP A 348 -32.65 -3.83 4.35
C ASP A 348 -31.68 -4.88 4.89
N ASP A 349 -31.90 -6.15 4.55
CA ASP A 349 -31.02 -7.24 4.95
C ASP A 349 -29.64 -7.13 4.28
N GLU A 350 -29.58 -6.76 2.99
CA GLU A 350 -28.30 -6.54 2.31
C GLU A 350 -27.58 -5.29 2.84
N PHE A 351 -28.33 -4.20 3.06
CA PHE A 351 -27.79 -2.98 3.68
C PHE A 351 -27.14 -3.27 5.04
N ALA A 352 -27.80 -4.05 5.90
CA ALA A 352 -27.25 -4.44 7.19
C ALA A 352 -26.12 -5.48 7.07
N ARG A 353 -26.24 -6.46 6.18
CA ARG A 353 -25.22 -7.50 5.96
C ARG A 353 -23.90 -6.90 5.49
N GLN A 354 -23.92 -5.85 4.67
CA GLN A 354 -22.70 -5.16 4.21
C GLN A 354 -21.90 -4.53 5.35
N MET A 355 -22.52 -4.21 6.48
CA MET A 355 -21.80 -3.73 7.68
C MET A 355 -20.97 -4.83 8.37
N LEU A 356 -21.21 -6.11 8.03
CA LEU A 356 -20.46 -7.26 8.54
C LEU A 356 -19.59 -7.95 7.48
N ALA A 357 -20.03 -7.91 6.21
CA ALA A 357 -19.44 -8.67 5.12
C ALA A 357 -19.45 -7.92 3.78
N GLY A 358 -19.47 -6.58 3.84
CA GLY A 358 -19.29 -5.69 2.70
C GLY A 358 -17.88 -5.10 2.67
N THR A 359 -17.75 -3.87 2.18
CA THR A 359 -16.45 -3.19 2.01
C THR A 359 -15.89 -2.63 3.32
N ASN A 360 -16.75 -2.26 4.29
CA ASN A 360 -16.33 -1.67 5.56
C ASN A 360 -16.79 -2.45 6.81
N PRO A 361 -16.39 -3.72 6.99
CA PRO A 361 -16.92 -4.59 8.04
C PRO A 361 -16.32 -4.32 9.45
N VAL A 362 -15.74 -3.14 9.67
CA VAL A 362 -14.93 -2.83 10.86
C VAL A 362 -15.47 -1.68 11.71
N ARG A 363 -16.57 -1.02 11.28
CA ARG A 363 -17.08 0.19 11.94
C ARG A 363 -18.27 -0.07 12.88
N ILE A 364 -19.04 -1.11 12.64
CA ILE A 364 -20.21 -1.47 13.46
C ILE A 364 -19.81 -1.78 14.91
N THR A 365 -20.58 -1.30 15.88
CA THR A 365 -20.33 -1.49 17.31
C THR A 365 -21.58 -1.93 18.05
N CYS A 366 -21.43 -2.64 19.18
CA CYS A 366 -22.56 -2.97 20.05
C CYS A 366 -23.08 -1.70 20.75
N LEU A 367 -24.40 -1.53 20.82
CA LEU A 367 -25.01 -0.49 21.63
C LEU A 367 -25.01 -0.93 23.10
N HIS A 368 -24.57 -0.05 24.00
CA HIS A 368 -24.53 -0.32 25.44
C HIS A 368 -25.51 0.52 26.26
N ASN A 369 -25.80 1.75 25.82
CA ASN A 369 -26.74 2.65 26.47
C ASN A 369 -27.69 3.20 25.42
N PHE A 370 -28.96 3.36 25.79
CA PHE A 370 -29.98 3.96 24.93
C PHE A 370 -30.65 5.14 25.64
N PRO A 371 -30.90 6.26 24.94
CA PRO A 371 -30.51 6.54 23.56
C PRO A 371 -28.97 6.65 23.38
N PRO A 372 -28.43 6.45 22.16
CA PRO A 372 -27.02 6.71 21.89
C PRO A 372 -26.61 8.13 22.25
N GLU A 373 -25.39 8.31 22.75
CA GLU A 373 -24.85 9.61 23.18
C GLU A 373 -23.51 9.87 22.49
N SER A 374 -23.35 11.06 21.92
CA SER A 374 -22.10 11.48 21.27
C SER A 374 -20.97 11.67 22.30
N LYS A 375 -19.72 11.68 21.83
CA LYS A 375 -18.57 12.08 22.67
C LYS A 375 -18.71 13.50 23.24
N THR A 376 -19.47 14.36 22.58
CA THR A 376 -19.76 15.74 23.01
C THR A 376 -21.00 15.85 23.89
N LYS A 377 -21.55 14.73 24.39
CA LYS A 377 -22.70 14.68 25.29
C LYS A 377 -24.05 15.06 24.65
N VAL A 378 -24.12 15.02 23.33
CA VAL A 378 -25.38 15.20 22.60
C VAL A 378 -26.11 13.88 22.55
N VAL A 379 -27.37 13.90 22.95
CA VAL A 379 -28.22 12.71 23.08
C VAL A 379 -29.02 12.52 21.81
N SER A 380 -28.96 11.32 21.23
CA SER A 380 -29.74 10.94 20.05
C SER A 380 -31.24 11.16 20.26
N THR A 381 -31.90 11.63 19.21
CA THR A 381 -33.35 11.90 19.18
C THR A 381 -34.20 10.65 18.94
N ILE A 382 -33.58 9.50 18.66
CA ILE A 382 -34.26 8.20 18.51
C ILE A 382 -34.91 7.83 19.85
N LYS A 383 -36.22 7.60 19.85
CA LYS A 383 -36.99 7.22 21.04
C LYS A 383 -37.15 5.72 21.12
N ALA A 384 -37.35 5.22 22.34
CA ALA A 384 -37.62 3.79 22.54
C ALA A 384 -38.86 3.32 21.77
N SER A 385 -39.91 4.15 21.75
CA SER A 385 -41.15 3.90 20.98
C SER A 385 -40.92 3.66 19.49
N ASP A 386 -39.83 4.23 18.94
CA ASP A 386 -39.53 4.16 17.52
C ASP A 386 -38.98 2.79 17.12
N ILE A 387 -38.44 2.01 18.06
CA ILE A 387 -37.76 0.74 17.77
C ILE A 387 -38.30 -0.47 18.54
N GLU A 388 -38.97 -0.27 19.68
CA GLU A 388 -39.42 -1.36 20.57
C GLU A 388 -40.34 -2.38 19.88
N HIS A 389 -41.18 -1.92 18.95
CA HIS A 389 -42.07 -2.78 18.18
C HIS A 389 -41.33 -3.73 17.22
N SER A 390 -40.04 -3.48 16.97
CA SER A 390 -39.20 -4.19 16.01
C SER A 390 -38.10 -5.03 16.68
N LEU A 391 -38.23 -5.44 17.94
CA LEU A 391 -37.21 -6.21 18.68
C LEU A 391 -37.51 -7.70 18.85
N ASP A 392 -38.29 -8.30 17.93
CA ASP A 392 -38.66 -9.72 17.92
C ASP A 392 -39.28 -10.19 19.26
N GLY A 393 -40.10 -9.33 19.87
CA GLY A 393 -40.77 -9.59 21.15
C GLY A 393 -39.94 -9.30 22.41
N LEU A 394 -38.67 -8.89 22.27
CA LEU A 394 -37.86 -8.40 23.38
C LEU A 394 -38.21 -6.97 23.77
N THR A 395 -38.08 -6.66 25.05
CA THR A 395 -37.98 -5.26 25.50
C THR A 395 -36.64 -4.65 25.08
N LEU A 396 -36.59 -3.32 24.96
CA LEU A 396 -35.34 -2.60 24.67
C LEU A 396 -34.22 -2.95 25.65
N GLN A 397 -34.53 -3.01 26.95
CA GLN A 397 -33.54 -3.35 27.98
C GLN A 397 -32.99 -4.77 27.83
N GLN A 398 -33.84 -5.75 27.51
CA GLN A 398 -33.40 -7.12 27.24
C GLN A 398 -32.51 -7.17 26.01
N ALA A 399 -32.92 -6.52 24.91
CA ALA A 399 -32.14 -6.47 23.68
C ALA A 399 -30.73 -5.87 23.88
N ILE A 400 -30.60 -4.83 24.73
CA ILE A 400 -29.31 -4.23 25.07
C ILE A 400 -28.47 -5.18 25.93
N VAL A 401 -29.05 -5.77 26.99
CA VAL A 401 -28.33 -6.69 27.90
C VAL A 401 -27.87 -7.95 27.16
N GLU A 402 -28.68 -8.46 26.24
CA GLU A 402 -28.37 -9.59 25.36
C GLU A 402 -27.43 -9.20 24.20
N ARG A 403 -27.00 -7.94 24.09
CA ARG A 403 -26.11 -7.42 23.04
C ARG A 403 -26.65 -7.65 21.63
N ARG A 404 -27.96 -7.46 21.46
CA ARG A 404 -28.67 -7.62 20.20
C ARG A 404 -28.91 -6.32 19.46
N ILE A 405 -28.55 -5.16 20.02
CA ILE A 405 -28.61 -3.88 19.33
C ILE A 405 -27.20 -3.40 18.99
N PHE A 406 -27.01 -2.98 17.75
CA PHE A 406 -25.75 -2.49 17.20
C PHE A 406 -25.93 -1.10 16.59
N THR A 407 -24.82 -0.41 16.38
CA THR A 407 -24.78 0.92 15.80
C THR A 407 -23.75 1.01 14.70
N LEU A 408 -24.12 1.65 13.58
CA LEU A 408 -23.17 2.25 12.65
C LEU A 408 -23.24 3.76 12.85
N ASP A 409 -22.23 4.32 13.51
CA ASP A 409 -22.24 5.71 13.97
C ASP A 409 -21.23 6.57 13.19
N HIS A 410 -21.73 7.44 12.31
CA HIS A 410 -20.93 8.42 11.59
C HIS A 410 -21.13 9.85 12.12
N HIS A 411 -21.75 9.98 13.29
CA HIS A 411 -22.13 11.26 13.87
C HIS A 411 -20.93 12.12 14.29
N ASP A 412 -20.15 11.61 15.24
CA ASP A 412 -19.19 12.40 16.01
C ASP A 412 -18.05 13.01 15.18
N TYR A 413 -17.61 12.32 14.13
CA TYR A 413 -16.51 12.81 13.30
C TYR A 413 -16.99 13.70 12.17
N LEU A 414 -18.23 13.51 11.69
CA LEU A 414 -18.79 14.34 10.63
C LEU A 414 -19.33 15.65 11.17
N MET A 415 -19.95 15.65 12.34
CA MET A 415 -20.62 16.84 12.88
C MET A 415 -19.73 18.10 12.84
N PRO A 416 -18.44 18.06 13.24
CA PRO A 416 -17.55 19.23 13.15
C PRO A 416 -17.16 19.65 11.73
N LEU A 417 -17.38 18.80 10.73
CA LEU A 417 -17.00 19.01 9.33
C LEU A 417 -18.19 19.46 8.46
N LEU A 418 -19.42 19.24 8.90
CA LEU A 418 -20.62 19.42 8.09
C LEU A 418 -20.83 20.85 7.60
N ASN A 419 -20.59 21.89 8.42
CA ASN A 419 -20.70 23.28 7.95
C ASN A 419 -19.79 23.55 6.76
N ARG A 420 -18.56 23.04 6.80
CA ARG A 420 -17.60 23.19 5.71
C ARG A 420 -18.02 22.38 4.48
N ILE A 421 -18.44 21.13 4.68
CA ILE A 421 -18.89 20.26 3.57
C ILE A 421 -20.11 20.87 2.88
N ASN A 422 -21.12 21.28 3.66
CA ASN A 422 -22.39 21.79 3.18
C ASN A 422 -22.34 23.25 2.69
N SER A 423 -21.20 23.94 2.85
CA SER A 423 -20.98 25.25 2.24
C SER A 423 -20.64 25.19 0.74
N GLY A 424 -20.30 24.00 0.23
CA GLY A 424 -20.07 23.76 -1.19
C GLY A 424 -21.32 23.23 -1.92
N ASP A 425 -21.11 22.56 -3.05
CA ASP A 425 -22.17 21.95 -3.87
C ASP A 425 -22.58 20.53 -3.38
N VAL A 426 -22.18 20.14 -2.17
CA VAL A 426 -22.43 18.83 -1.58
C VAL A 426 -23.25 19.00 -0.31
N PHE A 427 -24.26 18.15 -0.12
CA PHE A 427 -25.06 18.13 1.11
C PHE A 427 -24.93 16.77 1.80
N ALA A 428 -24.40 16.80 3.02
CA ALA A 428 -24.22 15.64 3.87
C ALA A 428 -24.92 15.82 5.21
N TYR A 429 -25.32 14.68 5.79
CA TYR A 429 -25.77 14.56 7.17
C TYR A 429 -24.76 13.75 7.96
N ALA A 430 -24.74 13.94 9.27
CA ALA A 430 -24.05 13.08 10.20
C ALA A 430 -25.03 11.96 10.57
N SER A 431 -24.80 10.75 10.07
CA SER A 431 -25.75 9.66 10.23
C SER A 431 -25.44 8.77 11.44
N ARG A 432 -26.51 8.24 12.05
CA ARG A 432 -26.44 7.17 13.05
C ARG A 432 -27.49 6.12 12.72
N THR A 433 -27.06 4.88 12.55
CA THR A 433 -27.97 3.75 12.26
C THR A 433 -28.02 2.80 13.44
N LEU A 434 -29.22 2.44 13.88
CA LEU A 434 -29.44 1.35 14.82
C LEU A 434 -29.77 0.07 14.07
N LEU A 435 -29.20 -1.05 14.51
CA LEU A 435 -29.45 -2.37 13.96
C LEU A 435 -29.82 -3.35 15.07
N PHE A 436 -30.60 -4.37 14.73
CA PHE A 436 -30.94 -5.47 15.61
C PHE A 436 -30.47 -6.80 15.05
N LEU A 437 -29.86 -7.63 15.89
CA LEU A 437 -29.51 -9.00 15.60
C LEU A 437 -30.74 -9.88 15.84
N ARG A 438 -31.34 -10.39 14.76
CA ARG A 438 -32.46 -11.33 14.78
C ARG A 438 -32.03 -12.69 15.34
N SER A 439 -33.01 -13.53 15.69
CA SER A 439 -32.76 -14.88 16.22
C SER A 439 -32.17 -15.83 15.17
N ASP A 440 -32.37 -15.56 13.89
CA ASP A 440 -31.75 -16.27 12.76
C ASP A 440 -30.31 -15.85 12.47
N SER A 441 -29.72 -15.01 13.33
CA SER A 441 -28.35 -14.46 13.19
C SER A 441 -28.15 -13.47 12.05
N THR A 442 -29.22 -12.92 11.47
CA THR A 442 -29.13 -11.79 10.53
C THR A 442 -29.26 -10.45 11.25
N LEU A 443 -28.69 -9.39 10.66
CA LEU A 443 -28.91 -8.02 11.13
C LEU A 443 -30.07 -7.39 10.36
N LYS A 444 -30.85 -6.57 11.07
CA LYS A 444 -31.86 -5.68 10.48
C LYS A 444 -31.65 -4.25 10.91
N PRO A 445 -31.82 -3.26 10.02
CA PRO A 445 -31.87 -1.87 10.45
C PRO A 445 -33.15 -1.61 11.25
N LEU A 446 -33.06 -0.79 12.30
CA LEU A 446 -34.16 -0.37 13.15
C LEU A 446 -34.56 1.08 12.91
N ALA A 447 -33.57 1.96 12.78
CA ALA A 447 -33.76 3.40 12.61
C ALA A 447 -32.50 4.03 12.04
N ILE A 448 -32.66 5.13 11.30
CA ILE A 448 -31.58 6.02 10.88
C ILE A 448 -31.89 7.42 11.39
N GLU A 449 -30.96 8.00 12.13
CA GLU A 449 -30.95 9.40 12.50
C GLU A 449 -30.01 10.16 11.56
N LEU A 450 -30.49 11.25 10.98
CA LEU A 450 -29.70 12.18 10.17
C LEU A 450 -29.65 13.54 10.87
N SER A 451 -28.44 13.98 11.21
CA SER A 451 -28.23 15.18 12.01
C SER A 451 -27.44 16.26 11.26
N LEU A 452 -27.78 17.52 11.53
CA LEU A 452 -27.07 18.72 11.06
C LEU A 452 -26.71 19.64 12.24
N PRO A 453 -25.59 20.37 12.15
CA PRO A 453 -25.30 21.45 13.09
C PRO A 453 -26.31 22.59 12.91
N TYR A 454 -26.87 23.12 14.01
CA TYR A 454 -27.77 24.27 13.99
C TYR A 454 -27.03 25.60 14.21
N SER A 455 -26.11 25.62 15.17
CA SER A 455 -25.33 26.79 15.58
C SER A 455 -23.94 26.36 16.04
N GLU A 456 -22.88 26.98 15.48
CA GLU A 456 -21.48 26.68 15.86
C GLU A 456 -21.17 27.02 17.32
N ALA A 457 -21.95 27.90 17.95
CA ALA A 457 -21.65 28.45 19.26
C ALA A 457 -22.29 27.65 20.42
N GLU A 458 -23.34 26.87 20.17
CA GLU A 458 -24.16 26.29 21.27
C GLU A 458 -24.30 24.77 21.25
N GLY A 459 -23.69 24.08 20.28
CA GLY A 459 -23.76 22.60 20.23
C GLY A 459 -25.17 22.07 19.99
N GLU A 460 -26.09 22.92 19.54
CA GLU A 460 -27.43 22.55 19.14
C GLU A 460 -27.38 21.92 17.74
N GLU A 461 -28.06 20.79 17.59
CA GLU A 461 -28.20 20.04 16.35
C GLU A 461 -29.67 19.84 16.01
N ILE A 462 -29.98 19.79 14.72
CA ILE A 462 -31.29 19.36 14.23
C ILE A 462 -31.13 17.95 13.70
N SER A 463 -31.98 17.04 14.19
CA SER A 463 -31.96 15.63 13.84
C SER A 463 -33.33 15.18 13.34
N TRP A 464 -33.33 14.29 12.35
CA TRP A 464 -34.53 13.62 11.83
C TRP A 464 -34.34 12.11 11.93
N VAL A 465 -35.38 11.42 12.44
CA VAL A 465 -35.39 9.96 12.58
C VAL A 465 -36.27 9.36 11.50
N TYR A 466 -35.69 8.43 10.74
CA TYR A 466 -36.35 7.66 9.70
C TYR A 466 -36.42 6.19 10.11
N LEU A 467 -37.58 5.57 9.88
CA LEU A 467 -37.85 4.18 10.24
C LEU A 467 -38.05 3.33 8.98
N PRO A 468 -37.76 2.02 9.03
CA PRO A 468 -38.04 1.11 7.93
C PRO A 468 -39.51 1.17 7.51
N ALA A 469 -39.74 1.34 6.21
CA ALA A 469 -41.07 1.37 5.62
C ALA A 469 -41.04 0.69 4.24
N ALA A 470 -42.11 -0.04 3.91
CA ALA A 470 -42.21 -0.83 2.69
C ALA A 470 -42.94 -0.11 1.55
N GLU A 471 -43.83 0.85 1.87
CA GLU A 471 -44.66 1.53 0.88
C GLU A 471 -44.72 3.06 1.13
N GLY A 472 -45.20 3.80 0.14
CA GLY A 472 -45.50 5.22 0.27
C GLY A 472 -44.29 6.15 0.30
N LEU A 473 -44.51 7.36 0.83
CA LEU A 473 -43.49 8.39 0.97
C LEU A 473 -42.43 7.96 1.98
N GLU A 474 -42.85 7.26 3.03
CA GLU A 474 -42.02 6.76 4.12
C GLU A 474 -40.97 5.78 3.60
N ALA A 475 -41.33 4.87 2.70
CA ALA A 475 -40.38 3.96 2.05
C ALA A 475 -39.35 4.71 1.19
N ALA A 476 -39.78 5.73 0.46
CA ALA A 476 -38.87 6.57 -0.33
C ALA A 476 -37.88 7.34 0.57
N LEU A 477 -38.37 7.93 1.67
CA LEU A 477 -37.54 8.62 2.67
C LEU A 477 -36.56 7.64 3.36
N TRP A 478 -37.00 6.42 3.66
CA TRP A 478 -36.14 5.38 4.21
C TRP A 478 -34.97 5.02 3.28
N GLN A 479 -35.25 4.83 1.98
CA GLN A 479 -34.19 4.57 0.99
C GLN A 479 -33.22 5.75 0.87
N LEU A 480 -33.71 6.99 0.92
CA LEU A 480 -32.85 8.19 0.95
C LEU A 480 -31.96 8.24 2.21
N ALA A 481 -32.52 7.88 3.38
CA ALA A 481 -31.76 7.82 4.61
C ALA A 481 -30.63 6.77 4.54
N LYS A 482 -30.91 5.58 4.00
CA LYS A 482 -29.89 4.56 3.73
C LYS A 482 -28.81 5.04 2.76
N ALA A 483 -29.17 5.80 1.72
CA ALA A 483 -28.22 6.37 0.79
C ALA A 483 -27.25 7.36 1.48
N HIS A 484 -27.73 8.20 2.40
CA HIS A 484 -26.87 9.07 3.20
C HIS A 484 -25.92 8.27 4.10
N VAL A 485 -26.40 7.21 4.75
CA VAL A 485 -25.54 6.31 5.54
C VAL A 485 -24.46 5.67 4.68
N ALA A 486 -24.82 5.14 3.51
CA ALA A 486 -23.88 4.50 2.58
C ALA A 486 -22.83 5.50 2.06
N ALA A 487 -23.21 6.76 1.82
CA ALA A 487 -22.29 7.82 1.44
C ALA A 487 -21.30 8.15 2.55
N ASN A 488 -21.76 8.30 3.80
CA ASN A 488 -20.88 8.50 4.96
C ASN A 488 -19.91 7.32 5.12
N ASP A 489 -20.43 6.08 5.07
CA ASP A 489 -19.64 4.87 5.26
C ASP A 489 -18.60 4.67 4.16
N SER A 490 -18.94 4.99 2.92
CA SER A 490 -18.02 4.92 1.77
C SER A 490 -16.82 5.86 1.93
N VAL A 491 -17.06 7.09 2.40
CA VAL A 491 -15.98 8.07 2.65
C VAL A 491 -15.12 7.64 3.82
N TYR A 492 -15.73 7.17 4.90
CA TYR A 492 -15.00 6.64 6.06
C TYR A 492 -14.14 5.43 5.66
N HIS A 493 -14.72 4.48 4.92
CA HIS A 493 -14.01 3.33 4.38
C HIS A 493 -12.76 3.76 3.61
N GLN A 494 -12.90 4.65 2.62
CA GLN A 494 -11.78 5.01 1.76
C GLN A 494 -10.69 5.81 2.48
N LEU A 495 -11.07 6.73 3.38
CA LEU A 495 -10.11 7.67 3.98
C LEU A 495 -9.57 7.23 5.34
N ILE A 496 -10.26 6.32 6.04
CA ILE A 496 -9.92 5.93 7.42
C ILE A 496 -9.68 4.42 7.53
N SER A 497 -10.59 3.59 7.04
CA SER A 497 -10.42 2.13 7.16
C SER A 497 -9.37 1.57 6.20
N HIS A 498 -9.26 2.16 5.00
CA HIS A 498 -8.45 1.65 3.90
C HIS A 498 -7.12 2.39 3.72
N TRP A 499 -7.16 3.72 3.57
CA TRP A 499 -5.97 4.58 3.41
C TRP A 499 -5.14 4.65 4.69
#